data_AF-A0A418M429-F1
#
_entry.id   AF-A0A418M429-F1
#
_cell.length_a   1.000
_cell.length_b   1.000
_cell.length_c   1.000
_cell.angle_alpha   90.00
_cell.angle_beta   90.00
_cell.angle_gamma   90.00
#
_symmetry.space_group_name_H-M   'P 1'
#
loop_
_entity.id
_entity.type
_entity.pdbx_description
1 polymer ?
#
loop_
_entity_poly.entity_id
_entity_poly.type
_entity_poly.pdbx_seq_one_letter_code
_entity_poly.pdbx_strand_id
1 'polypeptide(L)'
;MIKRYVQQVPVQRNWDIEGYSNYFFGDDNELYRITKRGELRRIRRSIKRYTQGYVLKSRFYSLSQLRTMLRRHDLTGRPEGF
;
A
#
# COMPACT_ATOMS: atom_id res chain seq x y z
N MET A 1 -14.98 8.94 -26.23
CA MET A 1 -14.61 8.37 -24.90
C MET A 1 -13.10 8.38 -24.78
N ILE A 2 -12.51 9.28 -24.00
CA ILE A 2 -11.05 9.34 -23.83
C ILE A 2 -10.65 8.24 -22.83
N LYS A 3 -10.04 7.16 -23.32
CA LYS A 3 -9.33 6.20 -22.47
C LYS A 3 -8.11 6.94 -21.90
N ARG A 4 -8.21 7.43 -20.66
CA ARG A 4 -7.04 7.88 -19.90
C ARG A 4 -6.16 6.66 -19.65
N TYR A 5 -5.15 6.47 -20.49
CA TYR A 5 -4.04 5.59 -20.18
C TYR A 5 -3.30 6.25 -19.00
N VAL A 6 -3.56 5.74 -17.80
CA VAL A 6 -2.74 6.05 -16.63
C VAL A 6 -1.38 5.43 -16.95
N GLN A 7 -0.39 6.24 -17.30
CA GLN A 7 0.99 5.79 -17.35
C GLN A 7 1.27 5.05 -16.05
N GLN A 8 1.55 3.76 -16.13
CA GLN A 8 2.03 3.00 -15.00
C GLN A 8 3.45 3.48 -14.73
N VAL A 9 3.55 4.54 -13.94
CA VAL A 9 4.84 4.89 -13.33
C VAL A 9 5.28 3.65 -12.55
N PRO A 10 6.51 3.16 -12.75
CA PRO A 10 7.01 2.06 -11.94
C PRO A 10 7.07 2.54 -10.49
N VAL A 11 6.16 2.06 -9.65
CA VAL A 11 6.14 2.37 -8.22
C VAL A 11 7.05 1.39 -7.52
N GLN A 12 8.07 1.90 -6.82
CA GLN A 12 8.92 1.05 -6.00
C GLN A 12 8.21 0.72 -4.69
N ARG A 13 8.09 -0.58 -4.41
CA ARG A 13 7.52 -1.10 -3.16
C ARG A 13 8.52 -0.89 -2.02
N ASN A 14 8.20 0.00 -1.07
CA ASN A 14 9.08 0.35 0.04
C ASN A 14 8.66 -0.27 1.38
N TRP A 15 7.35 -0.33 1.64
CA TRP A 15 6.85 -0.84 2.90
C TRP A 15 5.70 -1.82 2.69
N ASP A 16 5.83 -3.00 3.27
CA ASP A 16 4.79 -4.00 3.36
C ASP A 16 3.90 -3.77 4.55
N ILE A 17 2.65 -4.24 4.44
CA ILE A 17 1.69 -4.21 5.53
C ILE A 17 1.51 -5.64 6.04
N GLU A 18 1.95 -5.89 7.26
CA GLU A 18 1.76 -7.15 7.96
C GLU A 18 0.28 -7.58 7.97
N GLY A 19 0.01 -8.85 7.63
CA GLY A 19 -1.36 -9.37 7.47
C GLY A 19 -2.07 -8.97 6.17
N TYR A 20 -1.43 -8.14 5.31
CA TYR A 20 -1.98 -7.65 4.05
C TYR A 20 -0.94 -7.74 2.91
N SER A 21 -0.55 -8.96 2.52
CA SER A 21 0.50 -9.25 1.51
C SER A 21 0.39 -8.52 0.18
N ASN A 22 -0.85 -8.18 -0.23
CA ASN A 22 -1.13 -7.53 -1.52
C ASN A 22 -1.19 -6.00 -1.42
N TYR A 23 -0.93 -5.44 -0.24
CA TYR A 23 -0.95 -4.01 0.03
C TYR A 23 0.45 -3.56 0.42
N PHE A 24 0.85 -2.39 -0.05
CA PHE A 24 2.16 -1.82 0.25
C PHE A 24 2.17 -0.30 0.06
N PHE A 25 3.08 0.39 0.73
CA PHE A 25 3.37 1.79 0.44
C PHE A 25 4.50 1.91 -0.58
N GLY A 26 4.28 2.78 -1.56
CA GLY A 26 5.27 3.17 -2.55
C GLY A 26 6.35 4.09 -1.99
N ASP A 27 7.34 4.39 -2.82
CA ASP A 27 8.32 5.46 -2.62
C ASP A 27 7.70 6.87 -2.59
N ASP A 28 6.56 7.04 -3.23
CA ASP A 28 5.71 8.24 -3.17
C ASP A 28 4.89 8.37 -1.87
N ASN A 29 5.06 7.45 -0.90
CA ASN A 29 4.30 7.37 0.35
C ASN A 29 2.78 7.17 0.16
N GLU A 30 2.36 6.66 -0.99
CA GLU A 30 0.97 6.32 -1.28
C GLU A 30 0.71 4.83 -1.10
N LEU A 31 -0.54 4.49 -0.77
CA LEU A 31 -0.93 3.11 -0.58
C LEU A 31 -1.32 2.49 -1.92
N TYR A 32 -0.76 1.34 -2.22
CA TYR A 32 -1.08 0.55 -3.39
C TYR A 32 -1.59 -0.84 -3.01
N ARG A 33 -2.32 -1.43 -3.95
CA ARG A 33 -2.77 -2.83 -3.89
C ARG A 33 -2.57 -3.52 -5.23
N ILE A 34 -2.03 -4.73 -5.19
CA ILE A 34 -2.01 -5.66 -6.32
C ILE A 34 -3.32 -6.45 -6.32
N THR A 35 -4.09 -6.38 -7.41
CA THR A 35 -5.32 -7.16 -7.55
C THR A 35 -4.98 -8.63 -7.82
N LYS A 36 -5.98 -9.52 -7.71
CA LYS A 36 -5.80 -10.94 -8.08
C LYS A 36 -5.38 -11.14 -9.54
N ARG A 37 -5.61 -10.14 -10.40
CA ARG A 37 -5.25 -10.14 -11.82
C ARG A 37 -3.86 -9.52 -12.07
N GLY A 38 -3.12 -9.19 -11.02
CA GLY A 38 -1.81 -8.55 -11.13
C GLY A 38 -1.86 -7.03 -11.41
N GLU A 39 -3.03 -6.41 -11.40
CA GLU A 39 -3.15 -4.97 -11.66
C GLU A 39 -2.74 -4.17 -10.42
N LEU A 40 -1.94 -3.13 -10.63
CA LEU A 40 -1.59 -2.18 -9.59
C LEU A 40 -2.70 -1.12 -9.44
N ARG A 41 -3.22 -0.95 -8.23
CA ARG A 41 -4.23 0.08 -7.92
C ARG A 41 -3.77 0.95 -6.76
N ARG A 42 -3.72 2.27 -6.98
CA ARG A 42 -3.57 3.25 -5.89
C ARG A 42 -4.85 3.31 -5.06
N ILE A 43 -4.70 3.28 -3.74
CA ILE A 43 -5.77 3.45 -2.77
C ILE A 43 -5.67 4.85 -2.20
N ARG A 44 -6.76 5.61 -2.34
CA ARG A 44 -6.83 6.98 -1.83
C ARG A 44 -6.88 6.98 -0.31
N ARG A 45 -6.17 7.93 0.30
CA ARG A 45 -6.33 8.26 1.71
C ARG A 45 -7.75 8.75 1.96
N SER A 46 -8.30 8.37 3.10
CA SER A 46 -9.65 8.70 3.53
C SER A 46 -9.62 9.34 4.91
N ILE A 47 -10.64 10.16 5.19
CA ILE A 47 -10.85 10.77 6.50
C ILE A 47 -12.11 10.17 7.09
N LYS A 48 -12.02 9.62 8.30
CA LYS A 48 -13.18 9.19 9.08
C LYS A 48 -13.28 10.08 10.32
N ARG A 49 -14.29 10.94 10.36
CA ARG A 49 -14.42 12.06 11.32
C ARG A 49 -13.23 13.01 11.22
N TYR A 50 -12.26 12.89 12.12
CA TYR A 50 -11.03 13.68 12.19
C TYR A 50 -9.76 12.83 11.96
N THR A 51 -9.91 11.53 11.74
CA THR A 51 -8.77 10.60 11.63
C THR A 51 -8.48 10.31 10.17
N GLN A 52 -7.23 10.55 9.75
CA GLN A 52 -6.73 10.15 8.44
C GLN A 52 -6.32 8.67 8.43
N GLY A 53 -6.57 7.99 7.32
CA GLY A 53 -6.22 6.58 7.19
C GLY A 53 -6.61 5.98 5.85
N TYR A 54 -6.54 4.66 5.76
CA TYR A 54 -6.87 3.91 4.57
C TYR A 54 -7.85 2.78 4.88
N VAL A 55 -8.63 2.42 3.87
CA VAL A 55 -9.49 1.24 3.94
C VAL A 55 -8.76 0.06 3.31
N LEU A 56 -8.46 -0.94 4.13
CA LEU A 56 -7.86 -2.20 3.71
C LEU A 56 -8.95 -3.27 3.72
N LYS A 57 -9.19 -3.89 2.56
CA LYS A 57 -10.36 -4.74 2.26
C LYS A 57 -11.69 -4.04 2.58
N SER A 58 -12.15 -4.12 3.83
CA SER A 58 -13.42 -3.55 4.32
C SER A 58 -13.26 -2.81 5.67
N ARG A 59 -12.03 -2.71 6.20
CA ARG A 59 -11.75 -2.09 7.51
C ARG A 59 -10.93 -0.83 7.35
N PHE A 60 -11.34 0.23 8.04
CA PHE A 60 -10.57 1.47 8.16
C PHE A 60 -9.45 1.30 9.19
N TYR A 61 -8.24 1.70 8.80
CA TYR A 61 -7.07 1.80 9.66
C TYR A 61 -6.54 3.23 9.63
N SER A 62 -6.37 3.82 10.81
CA SER A 62 -5.68 5.11 10.94
C SER A 62 -4.23 5.01 10.51
N LEU A 63 -3.61 6.14 10.16
CA LEU A 63 -2.17 6.18 9.86
C LEU A 63 -1.32 5.62 11.03
N SER A 64 -1.69 5.93 12.27
CA SER A 64 -1.00 5.42 13.46
C SER A 64 -1.07 3.89 13.58
N GLN A 65 -2.23 3.29 13.29
CA GLN A 65 -2.39 1.84 13.26
C GLN A 65 -1.63 1.19 12.10
N LEU A 66 -1.62 1.82 10.93
CA LEU A 66 -0.87 1.29 9.79
C LEU A 66 0.63 1.31 10.07
N ARG A 67 1.14 2.37 10.70
CA ARG A 67 2.56 2.52 11.03
C ARG A 67 3.10 1.35 11.84
N THR A 68 2.33 0.81 12.80
CA THR A 68 2.76 -0.34 13.62
C THR A 68 2.81 -1.65 12.83
N MET A 69 2.10 -1.71 11.70
CA MET A 69 2.02 -2.89 10.82
C MET A 69 3.02 -2.82 9.66
N LEU A 70 3.77 -1.72 9.52
CA LEU A 70 4.72 -1.58 8.42
C LEU A 70 5.94 -2.47 8.64
N ARG A 71 6.37 -3.12 7.57
CA ARG A 71 7.63 -3.87 7.48
C ARG A 71 8.39 -3.36 6.27
N ARG A 72 9.71 -3.20 6.39
CA ARG A 72 10.51 -2.75 5.25
C ARG A 72 10.41 -3.83 4.17
N HIS A 73 10.14 -3.42 2.94
CA HIS A 73 10.18 -4.35 1.83
C HIS A 73 11.64 -4.70 1.54
N ASP A 74 12.03 -5.94 1.83
CA ASP A 74 13.37 -6.41 1.50
C ASP A 74 13.40 -6.95 0.07
N LEU A 75 14.15 -6.26 -0.80
CA LEU A 75 14.42 -6.69 -2.16
C LEU A 75 15.57 -7.71 -2.23
N THR A 76 16.32 -7.88 -1.13
CA THR A 76 17.54 -8.69 -1.11
C THR A 76 17.30 -10.16 -0.76
N GLY A 77 16.08 -10.55 -0.42
CA GLY A 77 15.72 -11.94 -0.11
C GLY A 77 16.50 -12.51 1.07
N ARG A 78 17.08 -11.65 1.92
CA ARG A 78 17.79 -12.09 3.11
C ARG A 78 16.79 -12.12 4.25
N PRO A 79 16.59 -13.27 4.91
CA PRO A 79 15.80 -13.29 6.13
C PRO A 79 16.49 -12.36 7.15
N GLU A 80 15.84 -11.25 7.51
CA GLU A 80 16.27 -10.45 8.65
C GLU A 80 16.07 -11.30 9.91
N GLY A 81 17.17 -11.84 10.44
CA GLY A 81 17.19 -12.55 11.71
C GLY A 81 18.37 -13.52 11.87
N PHE A 82 19.50 -13.01 12.35
CA PHE A 82 20.31 -13.65 13.38
C PHE A 82 20.83 -12.58 14.33
#